data_AF-A0A1W9V8U0-F1
#
_entry.id   AF-A0A1W9V8U0-F1
#
_cell.length_a   1.000
_cell.length_b   1.000
_cell.length_c   1.000
_cell.angle_alpha   90.00
_cell.angle_beta   90.00
_cell.angle_gamma   90.00
#
_symmetry.space_group_name_H-M   'P 1'
#
loop_
_entity.id
_entity.type
_entity.pdbx_description
1 polymer ?
#
loop_
_entity_poly.entity_id
_entity_poly.type
_entity_poly.pdbx_seq_one_letter_code
_entity_poly.pdbx_strand_id
1 'polypeptide(L)' 'MSNYQMAYTDLLIREIKATPGEYLPALLNMIRLFRESITLKPAENSFQQGWQEAMEGETMPVDELWVGIDAE' A
#
# COMPACT_ATOMS: atom_id res chain seq x y z
N MET A 1 1.19 -14.07 -19.77
CA MET A 1 0.87 -14.19 -18.32
C MET A 1 1.60 -15.39 -17.76
N SER A 2 2.21 -15.27 -16.59
CA SER A 2 2.92 -16.40 -15.96
C SER A 2 1.93 -17.51 -15.62
N ASN A 3 2.31 -18.78 -15.82
CA ASN A 3 1.50 -19.96 -15.49
C ASN A 3 1.00 -19.92 -14.02
N TYR A 4 1.82 -19.34 -13.14
CA TYR A 4 1.49 -19.10 -11.73
C TYR A 4 0.28 -18.16 -11.56
N GLN A 5 0.21 -17.05 -12.30
CA GLN A 5 -0.89 -16.07 -12.18
C GLN A 5 -2.22 -16.66 -12.63
N MET A 6 -2.23 -17.46 -13.69
CA MET A 6 -3.43 -18.11 -14.20
C MET A 6 -3.98 -19.12 -13.18
N ALA A 7 -3.11 -19.93 -12.58
CA ALA A 7 -3.51 -20.92 -11.57
C ALA A 7 -4.23 -20.29 -10.36
N TYR A 8 -3.70 -19.21 -9.78
CA TYR A 8 -4.34 -18.54 -8.65
C TYR A 8 -5.61 -17.78 -9.04
N THR A 9 -5.66 -17.22 -10.25
CA THR A 9 -6.87 -16.56 -10.75
C THR A 9 -8.04 -17.55 -10.84
N ASP A 10 -7.79 -18.74 -11.37
CA ASP A 10 -8.80 -19.78 -11.49
C ASP A 10 -9.32 -20.26 -10.12
N LEU A 11 -8.43 -20.39 -9.13
CA LEU A 11 -8.81 -20.73 -7.76
C LEU A 11 -9.69 -19.65 -7.14
N LEU A 12 -9.31 -18.37 -7.28
CA LEU A 12 -10.11 -17.25 -6.77
C LEU A 12 -11.50 -17.21 -7.40
N ILE A 13 -11.62 -17.45 -8.70
CA ILE A 13 -12.92 -17.52 -9.40
C ILE A 13 -13.78 -18.65 -8.83
N ARG A 14 -13.20 -19.81 -8.50
CA ARG A 14 -13.93 -20.94 -7.91
C ARG A 14 -14.49 -20.59 -6.53
N GLU A 15 -13.66 -19.98 -5.67
CA GLU A 15 -14.10 -19.55 -4.33
C GLU A 15 -15.22 -18.51 -4.39
N ILE A 16 -15.11 -17.53 -5.29
CA ILE A 16 -16.15 -16.51 -5.49
C ILE A 16 -17.47 -17.18 -5.93
N LYS A 17 -17.42 -18.15 -6.84
CA LYS A 17 -18.62 -18.89 -7.30
C LYS A 17 -19.23 -19.78 -6.23
N ALA A 18 -18.43 -20.31 -5.30
CA ALA A 18 -18.89 -21.12 -4.18
C ALA A 18 -19.45 -20.30 -3.01
N THR A 19 -19.19 -18.99 -2.98
CA THR A 19 -19.65 -18.10 -1.91
C THR A 19 -21.16 -17.85 -2.03
N PRO A 20 -21.94 -18.05 -0.95
CA PRO A 20 -23.37 -17.71 -0.96
C PRO A 20 -23.58 -16.20 -1.22
N GLY A 21 -24.63 -15.88 -1.99
CA GLY A 21 -24.86 -14.51 -2.48
C GLY A 21 -24.92 -13.45 -1.38
N GLU A 22 -25.44 -13.79 -0.20
CA GLU A 22 -25.56 -12.90 0.96
C GLU A 22 -24.20 -12.44 1.52
N TYR A 23 -23.13 -13.20 1.29
CA TYR A 23 -21.78 -12.87 1.75
C TYR A 23 -20.91 -12.19 0.68
N LEU A 24 -21.35 -12.11 -0.57
CA LEU A 24 -20.61 -11.45 -1.65
C LEU A 24 -20.25 -9.98 -1.35
N PRO A 25 -21.12 -9.15 -0.72
CA PRO A 25 -20.74 -7.80 -0.33
C PRO A 25 -19.59 -7.76 0.67
N ALA A 26 -19.58 -8.68 1.65
CA ALA A 26 -18.50 -8.78 2.63
C ALA A 26 -17.19 -9.24 1.98
N LEU A 27 -17.25 -10.23 1.09
CA LEU A 27 -16.10 -10.70 0.31
C LEU A 27 -15.50 -9.58 -0.55
N LEU A 28 -16.34 -8.81 -1.23
CA LEU A 28 -15.89 -7.67 -2.03
C LEU A 28 -15.17 -6.62 -1.17
N ASN A 29 -15.69 -6.32 0.02
CA ASN A 29 -15.05 -5.41 0.95
C ASN A 29 -13.67 -5.91 1.41
N MET A 30 -13.55 -7.21 1.73
CA MET A 30 -12.26 -7.80 2.09
C MET A 30 -11.22 -7.66 0.97
N ILE A 31 -11.61 -7.93 -0.29
CA ILE A 31 -10.72 -7.79 -1.45
C ILE A 31 -10.29 -6.33 -1.65
N ARG A 32 -11.20 -5.37 -1.46
CA ARG A 32 -10.89 -3.93 -1.55
C ARG A 32 -9.89 -3.52 -0.47
N LEU A 33 -10.14 -3.90 0.78
CA LEU A 33 -9.25 -3.63 1.90
C LEU A 33 -7.86 -4.26 1.69
N PHE A 34 -7.81 -5.49 1.20
CA PHE A 34 -6.54 -6.14 0.86
C PHE A 34 -5.79 -5.35 -0.20
N ARG A 35 -6.47 -4.96 -1.29
CA ARG A 35 -5.86 -4.14 -2.34
C ARG A 35 -5.35 -2.82 -1.80
N GLU A 36 -6.12 -2.13 -0.96
CA GLU A 36 -5.70 -0.89 -0.29
C GLU A 36 -4.47 -1.11 0.60
N SER A 37 -4.38 -2.25 1.30
CA SER A 37 -3.23 -2.54 2.18
C SER A 37 -1.91 -2.74 1.43
N ILE A 38 -1.97 -3.25 0.19
CA ILE A 38 -0.78 -3.46 -0.65
C ILE A 38 -0.51 -2.30 -1.62
N THR A 39 -1.52 -1.44 -1.82
CA THR A 39 -1.36 -0.24 -2.63
C THR A 39 -0.64 0.79 -1.77
N LEU A 40 0.58 1.14 -2.15
CA LEU A 40 1.30 2.27 -1.55
C LEU A 40 0.38 3.48 -1.57
N LYS A 41 0.20 4.14 -0.42
CA LYS A 41 -0.49 5.43 -0.37
C LYS A 41 0.19 6.35 -1.41
N PRO A 42 -0.58 7.05 -2.25
CA PRO A 42 0.00 7.98 -3.21
C PRO A 42 0.99 8.89 -2.48
N ALA A 43 2.21 8.95 -3.00
CA ALA A 43 3.25 9.84 -2.45
C ALA A 43 2.84 11.31 -2.56
N GLU A 44 1.75 11.63 -3.27
CA GLU A 44 1.15 12.96 -3.36
C GLU A 44 0.94 13.60 -1.99
N ASN A 45 0.35 12.87 -1.03
CA ASN A 45 0.15 13.41 0.32
C ASN A 45 1.48 13.64 1.05
N SER A 46 2.42 12.69 0.93
CA SER A 46 3.77 12.84 1.49
C SER A 46 4.55 13.99 0.86
N PHE A 47 4.37 14.22 -0.44
CA PHE A 47 5.02 15.27 -1.19
C PHE A 47 4.41 16.63 -0.87
N GLN A 48 3.09 16.73 -0.81
CA GLN A 48 2.39 17.95 -0.41
C GLN A 48 2.80 18.37 1.01
N GLN A 49 2.85 17.42 1.94
CA GLN A 49 3.32 17.67 3.30
C GLN A 49 4.78 18.12 3.32
N GLY A 50 5.70 17.34 2.72
CA GLY A 50 7.12 17.70 2.70
C GLY A 50 7.39 19.02 1.97
N TRP A 51 6.57 19.39 0.98
CA TRP A 51 6.63 20.68 0.32
C TRP A 51 6.25 21.83 1.25
N GLN A 52 5.18 21.67 2.03
CA GLN A 52 4.77 22.66 3.01
C GLN A 52 5.83 22.83 4.11
N GLU A 53 6.33 21.73 4.68
CA GLU A 53 7.40 21.71 5.69
C GLU A 53 8.65 22.44 5.18
N ALA A 54 9.04 22.20 3.92
CA ALA A 54 10.16 22.90 3.29
C ALA A 54 9.93 24.41 3.12
N MET A 55 8.71 24.83 2.79
CA MET A 55 8.36 26.25 2.66
C MET A 55 8.28 26.96 4.02
N GLU A 56 7.89 26.25 5.07
CA GLU A 56 7.82 26.75 6.44
C GLU A 56 9.20 26.73 7.15
N GLY A 57 10.21 26.13 6.52
CA GLY A 57 11.56 26.02 7.05
C GLY A 57 11.71 24.90 8.09
N GLU A 58 10.72 24.01 8.20
CA GLU A 58 10.73 22.81 9.05
C GLU A 58 11.63 21.73 8.44
N THR A 59 12.90 22.10 8.22
CA THR A 59 13.91 21.26 7.59
C THR A 59 15.07 21.04 8.55
N MET A 60 15.74 19.90 8.39
CA MET A 60 16.94 19.57 9.15
C MET A 60 18.15 19.61 8.22
N PRO A 61 19.28 20.21 8.64
CA PRO A 61 20.52 20.20 7.87
C PRO A 61 20.99 18.77 7.58
N VAL A 62 21.55 18.54 6.39
CA VAL A 62 21.98 17.20 5.94
C VAL A 62 23.10 16.64 6.82
N ASP A 63 23.95 17.52 7.35
CA ASP A 63 25.03 17.20 8.28
C ASP A 63 24.54 16.74 9.66
N GLU A 64 23.29 17.06 10.03
CA GLU A 64 22.68 16.62 11.29
C GLU A 64 22.02 15.23 11.20
N LEU A 65 21.74 14.72 9.99
CA LEU A 65 21.00 13.47 9.77
C LEU A 65 21.68 12.21 10.37
N TRP A 66 23.00 12.26 10.55
CA TRP A 66 23.81 11.12 10.99
C TRP A 66 24.42 11.33 12.38
N VAL A 67 24.06 12.41 13.08
CA VAL A 67 24.57 12.70 14.41
C VAL A 67 24.11 11.61 15.39
N GLY A 68 25.06 10.88 15.98
CA GLY A 68 24.79 9.80 16.91
C GLY A 68 24.53 8.43 16.27
N ILE A 69 24.61 8.32 14.95
CA ILE A 69 24.73 7.04 14.26
C ILE A 69 26.22 6.83 13.99
N ASP A 70 26.92 6.19 14.94
CA ASP A 70 28.29 5.75 14.69
C ASP A 70 28.26 4.68 13.59
N ALA A 71 28.78 5.04 12.41
CA ALA A 71 29.11 4.10 11.37
C ALA A 71 30.45 3.44 11.72
N GLU A 72 30.42 2.49 12.66
CA GLU A 72 31.51 1.50 12.80
C GLU A 72 31.32 0.34 11.82
#